data_AF-A0A958J6H1-F1
#
_entry.id   AF-A0A958J6H1-F1
#
_cell.length_a   1.000
_cell.length_b   1.000
_cell.length_c   1.000
_cell.angle_alpha   90.00
_cell.angle_beta   90.00
_cell.angle_gamma   90.00
#
_symmetry.space_group_name_H-M   'P 1'
#
loop_
_entity.id
_entity.type
_entity.pdbx_description
1 polymer ?
#
loop_
_entity_poly.entity_id
_entity_poly.type
_entity_poly.pdbx_seq_one_letter_code
_entity_poly.pdbx_strand_id
1 'polypeptide(L)' 'MKIAKAIPLFGVVLVGYMVLMSFFFYSDPNVDPMKHILFTVILPSRRTWSPDLGDAVIVAGLLILFIELIKS' A
#
# COMPACT_ATOMS: atom_id res chain seq x y z
N MET A 1 -25.09 -10.16 13.01
CA MET A 1 -23.75 -9.99 12.40
C MET A 1 -23.90 -9.41 10.99
N LYS A 2 -24.10 -8.09 10.85
CA LYS A 2 -24.15 -7.41 9.53
C LYS A 2 -23.23 -6.19 9.43
N ILE A 3 -22.64 -5.77 10.56
CA ILE A 3 -21.80 -4.56 10.65
C ILE A 3 -20.42 -4.79 9.99
N ALA A 4 -19.89 -6.01 10.04
CA ALA A 4 -18.60 -6.36 9.42
C ALA A 4 -18.61 -6.42 7.88
N LYS A 5 -19.79 -6.39 7.22
CA LYS A 5 -19.91 -6.23 5.76
C LYS A 5 -20.02 -4.76 5.33
N ALA A 6 -20.21 -3.82 6.26
CA ALA A 6 -20.49 -2.42 5.95
C ALA A 6 -19.24 -1.55 5.82
N ILE A 7 -18.11 -2.01 6.37
CA ILE A 7 -16.84 -1.28 6.28
C ILE A 7 -16.01 -1.97 5.20
N PRO A 8 -15.84 -1.37 4.01
CA PRO A 8 -14.90 -1.89 3.03
C PRO A 8 -13.51 -1.81 3.65
N LEU A 9 -12.92 -2.97 3.91
CA LEU A 9 -11.55 -3.15 4.39
C LEU A 9 -10.57 -2.43 3.45
N PHE A 10 -10.86 -2.45 2.15
CA PHE A 10 -10.15 -1.62 1.18
C PHE A 10 -10.19 -0.13 1.55
N GLY A 11 -11.36 0.39 1.91
CA GLY A 11 -11.52 1.78 2.33
C GLY A 11 -10.73 2.12 3.59
N VAL A 12 -10.68 1.20 4.57
CA VAL A 12 -9.87 1.39 5.79
C VAL A 12 -8.38 1.45 5.45
N VAL A 13 -7.91 0.59 4.55
CA VAL A 13 -6.51 0.59 4.11
C VAL A 13 -6.16 1.86 3.33
N LEU A 14 -7.08 2.33 2.48
CA LEU A 14 -6.88 3.56 1.71
C LEU A 14 -6.85 4.81 2.61
N VAL A 15 -7.73 4.88 3.60
CA VAL A 15 -7.72 5.95 4.61
C VAL A 15 -6.46 5.85 5.47
N GLY A 16 -6.08 4.65 5.91
CA GLY A 16 -4.83 4.43 6.66
C GLY A 16 -3.60 4.87 5.87
N TYR A 17 -3.55 4.55 4.57
CA TYR A 17 -2.52 5.02 3.65
C TYR A 17 -2.49 6.54 3.52
N MET A 18 -3.64 7.18 3.28
CA MET A 18 -3.72 8.64 3.20
C MET A 18 -3.25 9.31 4.48
N VAL A 19 -3.65 8.78 5.64
CA VAL A 19 -3.23 9.30 6.94
C VAL A 19 -1.72 9.14 7.12
N LEU A 20 -1.16 7.97 6.79
CA LEU A 20 0.29 7.75 6.80
C LEU A 20 1.01 8.78 5.92
N MET A 21 0.57 8.91 4.66
CA MET A 21 1.09 9.88 3.70
C MET A 21 1.03 11.31 4.24
N SER A 22 -0.08 11.72 4.84
CA SER A 22 -0.25 13.05 5.43
C SER A 22 0.69 13.31 6.61
N PHE A 23 0.90 12.33 7.50
CA PHE A 23 1.87 12.45 8.60
C PHE A 23 3.31 12.55 8.09
N PHE A 24 3.61 11.84 7.02
CA PHE A 24 4.94 11.79 6.43
C PHE A 24 5.26 13.05 5.60
N PHE A 25 4.31 13.56 4.81
CA PHE A 25 4.43 14.86 4.13
C PHE A 25 4.69 16.02 5.09
N TYR A 26 4.16 15.93 6.31
CA TYR A 26 4.35 16.96 7.34
C TYR A 26 5.73 16.92 8.01
N SER A 27 6.46 15.81 7.90
CA SER A 27 7.70 15.60 8.67
C SER A 27 8.96 16.09 7.95
N ASP A 28 8.98 16.11 6.61
CA ASP A 28 9.95 16.83 5.77
C ASP A 28 9.52 16.69 4.29
N PRO A 29 9.22 17.78 3.55
CA PRO A 29 8.79 17.69 2.15
C PRO A 29 9.87 17.20 1.17
N ASN A 30 11.14 17.11 1.60
CA ASN A 30 12.25 16.60 0.78
C ASN A 30 12.65 15.16 1.11
N VAL A 31 12.09 14.58 2.18
CA VAL A 31 12.29 13.17 2.51
C VAL A 31 11.06 12.45 2.00
N ASP A 32 11.22 11.57 1.01
CA ASP A 32 10.20 10.60 0.61
C ASP A 32 10.33 9.37 1.53
N PRO A 33 9.63 9.27 2.67
CA PRO A 33 9.71 8.09 3.54
C PRO A 33 9.18 6.83 2.86
N MET A 34 8.40 7.00 1.79
CA MET A 34 7.91 5.90 0.96
C MET A 34 8.97 5.31 0.04
N LYS A 35 10.05 6.04 -0.28
CA LYS A 35 11.19 5.54 -1.07
C LYS A 35 12.12 4.60 -0.31
N HIS A 36 11.76 4.18 0.90
CA HIS A 36 12.48 3.11 1.58
C HIS A 36 12.34 1.83 0.76
N ILE A 37 13.43 1.50 0.06
CA ILE A 37 13.57 0.28 -0.72
C ILE A 37 13.45 -0.90 0.24
N LEU A 38 12.42 -1.73 0.03
CA LEU A 38 12.17 -2.91 0.85
C LEU A 38 13.18 -4.01 0.54
N PHE A 39 13.40 -4.24 -0.76
CA PHE A 39 14.38 -5.19 -1.27
C PHE A 39 14.72 -4.83 -2.72
N THR A 40 15.80 -5.38 -3.25
CA THR A 40 16.15 -5.24 -4.67
C THR A 40 16.18 -6.61 -5.31
N VAL A 41 15.39 -6.79 -6.37
CA VAL A 41 15.33 -8.00 -7.18
C VAL A 41 15.89 -7.69 -8.57
N ILE A 42 16.77 -8.57 -9.05
CA ILE A 42 17.22 -8.55 -10.44
C ILE A 42 16.22 -9.34 -11.26
N LEU A 43 15.52 -8.66 -12.16
CA LEU A 43 14.56 -9.29 -13.06
C LEU A 43 15.28 -10.10 -14.14
N PRO A 44 14.64 -11.12 -14.73
CA PRO A 44 15.19 -11.90 -15.85
C PRO A 44 15.58 -11.04 -17.07
N SER A 45 15.01 -9.84 -17.18
CA SER A 45 15.36 -8.81 -18.17
C SER A 45 16.68 -8.07 -17.89
N ARG A 46 17.42 -8.46 -16.85
CA ARG A 46 18.61 -7.78 -16.30
C ARG A 46 18.35 -6.37 -15.76
N ARG A 47 17.10 -5.95 -15.62
CA ARG A 47 16.75 -4.71 -14.91
C ARG A 47 16.66 -4.95 -13.41
N THR A 48 17.08 -3.98 -12.63
CA THR A 48 16.87 -3.94 -11.18
C THR A 48 15.49 -3.40 -10.89
N TRP A 49 14.70 -4.14 -10.13
CA TRP A 49 13.46 -3.67 -9.53
C TRP A 49 13.67 -3.56 -8.03
N SER A 50 13.43 -2.37 -7.49
CA SER A 50 13.61 -2.05 -6.09
C SER A 50 12.27 -1.56 -5.54
N PRO A 51 11.34 -2.48 -5.19
CA PRO A 51 10.04 -2.10 -4.67
C PRO A 51 10.19 -1.30 -3.39
N ASP A 52 9.39 -0.25 -3.31
CA ASP A 52 9.37 0.66 -2.18
C ASP A 52 8.17 0.37 -1.25
N LEU A 53 8.09 1.08 -0.12
CA LEU A 53 6.97 0.91 0.81
C LEU A 53 5.62 1.25 0.17
N GLY A 54 5.60 2.12 -0.84
CA GLY A 54 4.41 2.42 -1.61
C GLY A 54 3.93 1.27 -2.46
N ASP A 55 4.85 0.64 -3.20
CA ASP A 55 4.55 -0.55 -3.98
C ASP A 55 3.94 -1.65 -3.10
N ALA A 56 4.46 -1.83 -1.88
CA ALA A 56 3.90 -2.80 -0.93
C ALA A 56 2.49 -2.46 -0.45
N VAL A 57 2.20 -1.18 -0.15
CA VAL A 57 0.86 -0.75 0.24
C VAL A 57 -0.14 -0.91 -0.91
N ILE A 58 0.26 -0.61 -2.14
CA ILE A 58 -0.58 -0.80 -3.33
C ILE A 58 -0.92 -2.28 -3.51
N VAL A 59 0.08 -3.17 -3.41
CA VAL A 59 -0.13 -4.62 -3.51
C VAL A 59 -1.04 -5.14 -2.39
N ALA A 60 -0.85 -4.67 -1.16
CA ALA A 60 -1.72 -5.02 -0.03
C ALA A 60 -3.17 -4.54 -0.24
N GLY A 61 -3.36 -3.32 -0.73
CA GLY A 61 -4.67 -2.78 -1.09
C GLY A 61 -5.37 -3.60 -2.18
N LEU A 62 -4.65 -3.99 -3.23
CA LEU A 62 -5.16 -4.84 -4.30
C LEU A 62 -5.53 -6.24 -3.81
N LEU A 63 -4.72 -6.85 -2.94
CA LEU A 63 -5.03 -8.15 -2.33
C LEU A 63 -6.30 -8.10 -1.48
N ILE A 64 -6.45 -7.04 -0.68
CA ILE A 64 -7.64 -6.84 0.15
C ILE A 64 -8.88 -6.61 -0.72
N LEU A 65 -8.77 -5.76 -1.75
CA LEU A 65 -9.84 -5.56 -2.73
C LEU A 65 -10.27 -6.87 -3.38
N PHE A 66 -9.31 -7.69 -3.81
CA PHE A 66 -9.57 -9.00 -4.42
C PHE A 66 -10.30 -9.95 -3.46
N ILE A 67 -9.87 -10.02 -2.20
CA ILE A 67 -10.52 -10.82 -1.16
C ILE A 67 -11.96 -10.33 -0.90
N GLU A 68 -12.18 -9.02 -0.86
CA GLU A 68 -13.51 -8.45 -0.69
C GLU A 68 -14.42 -8.75 -1.88
N LEU A 69 -13.89 -8.65 -3.10
CA LEU A 69 -14.64 -8.93 -4.33
C LEU A 69 -15.09 -10.39 -4.41
N ILE A 70 -14.26 -11.35 -3.97
CA ILE A 70 -14.60 -12.78 -3.94
C ILE A 70 -15.60 -13.12 -2.83
N LYS A 71 -15.61 -12.35 -1.73
CA LYS A 71 -16.56 -12.55 -0.61
C LYS A 71 -17.95 -11.96 -0.88
N SER A 72 -18.12 -11.18 -1.94
CA SER A 72 -19.39 -10.55 -2.35
C SER A 72 -20.28 -11.55 -3.06
#